data_AF-A0A846DIT6-F1
#
_entry.id   AF-A0A846DIT6-F1
#
_cell.length_a   1.000
_cell.length_b   1.000
_cell.length_c   1.000
_cell.angle_alpha   90.00
_cell.angle_beta   90.00
_cell.angle_gamma   90.00
#
_symmetry.space_group_name_H-M   'P 1'
#
loop_
_entity.id
_entity.type
_entity.pdbx_description
1 polymer ?
#
loop_
_entity_poly.entity_id
_entity_poly.type
_entity_poly.pdbx_seq_one_letter_code
_entity_poly.pdbx_strand_id
1 'polypeptide(L)'
;IDGDAKQVQPLLQVIPGVCMVEVNPYGQDNQDKPKNHSFLRITCSPGAQPGRDIATVITNVGLGLYEMRRTRPTLEEVFLELTTTESVISDALTPESAK
;
A
#
# COMPACT_ATOMS: atom_id res chain seq x y z
N ILE A 1 13.30 2.92 4.07
CA ILE A 1 14.34 1.92 4.40
C ILE A 1 15.65 2.31 3.73
N ASP A 2 16.76 1.95 4.33
CA ASP A 2 18.11 2.11 3.77
C ASP A 2 18.64 0.76 3.25
N GLY A 3 19.27 0.78 2.08
CA GLY A 3 19.79 -0.39 1.37
C GLY A 3 18.91 -0.85 0.19
N ASP A 4 19.21 -2.04 -0.35
CA ASP A 4 18.57 -2.56 -1.56
C ASP A 4 17.17 -3.15 -1.27
N ALA A 5 16.16 -2.30 -1.44
CA ALA A 5 14.76 -2.65 -1.24
C ALA A 5 14.22 -3.76 -2.17
N LYS A 6 14.91 -4.06 -3.29
CA LYS A 6 14.48 -5.14 -4.20
C LYS A 6 14.72 -6.52 -3.58
N GLN A 7 15.69 -6.65 -2.68
CA GLN A 7 16.02 -7.93 -2.04
C GLN A 7 14.94 -8.38 -1.05
N VAL A 8 14.27 -7.43 -0.39
CA VAL A 8 13.28 -7.73 0.64
C VAL A 8 11.87 -7.92 0.08
N GLN A 9 11.59 -7.44 -1.13
CA GLN A 9 10.28 -7.56 -1.78
C GLN A 9 9.73 -8.99 -1.82
N PRO A 10 10.46 -10.02 -2.31
CA PRO A 10 9.94 -11.39 -2.32
C PRO A 10 9.75 -11.97 -0.91
N LEU A 11 10.58 -11.57 0.05
CA LEU A 11 10.51 -12.04 1.44
C LEU A 11 9.30 -11.46 2.19
N LEU A 12 8.86 -10.26 1.83
CA LEU A 12 7.66 -9.65 2.40
C LEU A 12 6.38 -10.24 1.82
N GLN A 13 6.40 -10.71 0.57
CA GLN A 13 5.23 -11.31 -0.09
C GLN A 13 4.83 -12.66 0.51
N VAL A 14 5.74 -13.37 1.18
CA VAL A 14 5.43 -14.66 1.84
C VAL A 14 4.83 -14.48 3.25
N ILE A 15 4.78 -13.26 3.78
CA ILE A 15 4.22 -12.99 5.11
C ILE A 15 2.69 -13.16 5.07
N PRO A 16 2.09 -13.97 5.96
CA PRO A 16 0.65 -14.11 6.05
C PRO A 16 -0.06 -12.76 6.20
N GLY A 17 -1.03 -12.51 5.33
CA GLY A 17 -1.82 -11.30 5.33
C GLY A 17 -1.20 -10.11 4.57
N VAL A 18 0.01 -10.23 4.02
CA VAL A 18 0.53 -9.30 3.01
C VAL A 18 -0.05 -9.68 1.64
N CYS A 19 -0.59 -8.70 0.92
CA CYS A 19 -1.21 -8.89 -0.39
C CYS A 19 -0.35 -8.31 -1.52
N MET A 20 0.30 -7.18 -1.28
CA MET A 20 1.09 -6.49 -2.30
C MET A 20 2.25 -5.72 -1.66
N VAL A 21 3.38 -5.67 -2.36
CA VAL A 21 4.59 -4.94 -1.93
C VAL A 21 5.13 -4.16 -3.13
N GLU A 22 5.12 -2.84 -3.02
CA GLU A 22 5.62 -1.91 -4.04
C GLU A 22 6.84 -1.16 -3.52
N VAL A 23 7.89 -1.12 -4.33
CA VAL A 23 9.16 -0.45 -4.01
C VAL A 23 9.22 0.86 -4.77
N ASN A 24 9.26 1.97 -4.04
CA ASN A 24 9.36 3.32 -4.59
C ASN A 24 10.72 3.92 -4.20
N PRO A 25 11.59 4.32 -5.14
CA PRO A 25 12.85 4.97 -4.81
C PRO A 25 12.57 6.32 -4.15
N TYR A 26 13.28 6.63 -3.07
CA TYR A 26 13.06 7.88 -2.34
C TYR A 26 13.95 8.98 -2.90
N GLY A 27 13.35 10.00 -3.54
CA GLY A 27 14.06 11.22 -3.92
C GLY A 27 14.83 11.18 -5.23
N GLN A 28 14.32 10.50 -6.27
CA GLN A 28 14.93 10.55 -7.61
C GLN A 28 15.04 11.97 -8.20
N ASP A 29 14.27 12.93 -7.68
CA ASP A 29 14.19 14.28 -8.24
C ASP A 29 15.12 15.32 -7.59
N ASN A 30 15.88 14.96 -6.54
CA ASN A 30 16.74 15.92 -5.81
C ASN A 30 18.15 15.36 -5.58
N GLN A 31 19.16 16.07 -6.07
CA GLN A 31 20.58 15.68 -6.04
C GLN A 31 21.16 15.57 -4.62
N ASP A 32 20.54 16.21 -3.62
CA ASP A 32 21.00 16.25 -2.22
C ASP A 32 20.43 15.15 -1.31
N LYS A 33 19.62 14.21 -1.84
CA LYS A 33 19.07 13.13 -1.02
C LYS A 33 19.99 11.89 -0.97
N PRO A 34 20.01 11.18 0.18
CA PRO A 34 20.80 9.96 0.33
C PRO A 34 20.35 8.90 -0.70
N LYS A 35 21.30 8.50 -1.56
CA LYS A 35 21.08 7.67 -2.75
C LYS A 35 20.52 6.26 -2.48
N ASN A 36 20.47 5.82 -1.22
CA ASN A 36 20.09 4.46 -0.84
C ASN A 36 18.74 4.38 -0.09
N HIS A 37 17.97 5.46 -0.06
CA HIS A 37 16.67 5.44 0.59
C HIS A 37 15.58 4.95 -0.36
N SER A 38 14.73 4.05 0.12
CA SER A 38 13.54 3.59 -0.59
C SER A 38 12.31 3.59 0.32
N PHE A 39 11.15 3.83 -0.26
CA PHE A 39 9.85 3.73 0.40
C PHE A 39 9.14 2.44 -0.05
N LEU A 40 8.69 1.64 0.92
CA LEU A 40 7.89 0.45 0.66
C LEU A 40 6.42 0.77 0.93
N ARG A 41 5.56 0.52 -0.06
CA ARG A 41 4.10 0.50 0.13
C ARG A 41 3.66 -0.96 0.22
N ILE A 42 3.05 -1.33 1.34
CA ILE A 42 2.63 -2.70 1.61
C ILE A 42 1.12 -2.70 1.84
N THR A 43 0.40 -3.42 0.99
CA THR A 43 -1.05 -3.64 1.15
C THR A 43 -1.26 -4.94 1.89
N CYS A 44 -2.07 -4.89 2.95
CA CYS A 44 -2.38 -6.05 3.78
C CYS A 44 -3.87 -6.37 3.71
N SER A 45 -4.21 -7.63 3.93
CA SER A 45 -5.59 -8.07 4.07
C SER A 45 -6.30 -7.36 5.25
N PRO A 46 -7.62 -7.12 5.17
CA PRO A 46 -8.38 -6.48 6.23
C PRO A 46 -8.23 -7.22 7.57
N GLY A 47 -7.97 -6.46 8.65
CA GLY A 47 -7.82 -7.03 10.00
C GLY A 47 -6.46 -7.69 10.29
N ALA A 48 -5.63 -7.95 9.28
CA ALA A 48 -4.30 -8.53 9.50
C ALA A 48 -3.36 -7.55 10.21
N GLN A 49 -2.44 -8.10 11.00
CA GLN A 49 -1.45 -7.33 11.76
C GLN A 49 0.00 -7.76 11.49
N PRO A 50 0.46 -7.81 10.22
CA PRO A 50 1.79 -8.31 9.87
C PRO A 50 2.94 -7.35 10.21
N GLY A 51 2.65 -6.22 10.87
CA GLY A 51 3.64 -5.14 11.09
C GLY A 51 4.89 -5.59 11.84
N ARG A 52 4.74 -6.51 12.81
CA ARG A 52 5.88 -7.10 13.53
C ARG A 52 6.75 -7.92 12.58
N ASP A 53 6.12 -8.82 11.83
CA ASP A 53 6.84 -9.75 10.93
C ASP A 53 7.53 -8.98 9.80
N ILE A 54 6.88 -7.94 9.26
CA ILE A 54 7.48 -7.03 8.28
C ILE A 54 8.75 -6.38 8.84
N ALA A 55 8.68 -5.82 10.04
CA ALA A 55 9.85 -5.19 10.68
C ALA A 55 10.97 -6.21 10.93
N THR A 56 10.62 -7.42 11.37
CA THR A 56 11.58 -8.51 11.59
C THR A 56 12.26 -8.94 10.29
N VAL A 57 11.52 -9.11 9.19
CA VAL A 57 12.11 -9.46 7.90
C VAL A 57 13.05 -8.37 7.39
N ILE A 58 12.65 -7.10 7.45
CA ILE A 58 13.49 -5.97 7.00
C ILE A 58 14.80 -5.91 7.79
N THR A 59 14.73 -6.02 9.13
CA THR A 59 15.90 -5.93 9.99
C THR A 59 16.80 -7.16 9.90
N ASN A 60 16.25 -8.36 9.72
CA ASN A 60 17.03 -9.59 9.56
C ASN A 60 17.85 -9.64 8.26
N VAL A 61 17.38 -8.97 7.21
CA VAL A 61 18.11 -8.84 5.93
C VAL A 61 19.21 -7.76 6.03
N GLY A 62 19.31 -7.07 7.17
CA GLY A 62 20.32 -6.02 7.42
C GLY A 62 19.95 -4.66 6.82
N LEU A 63 18.69 -4.46 6.42
CA LEU A 63 18.22 -3.17 5.90
C LEU A 63 17.86 -2.22 7.05
N GLY A 64 18.16 -0.94 6.86
CA GLY A 64 17.82 0.10 7.83
C GLY A 64 16.33 0.42 7.79
N LEU A 65 15.63 0.27 8.93
CA LEU A 65 14.23 0.65 9.08
C LEU A 65 14.10 1.99 9.81
N TYR A 66 13.69 3.04 9.10
CA TYR A 66 13.50 4.38 9.67
C TYR A 66 12.16 4.54 10.37
N GLU A 67 11.07 4.23 9.66
CA GLU A 67 9.71 4.43 10.14
C GLU A 67 8.75 3.47 9.43
N MET A 68 7.71 3.04 10.14
CA MET A 68 6.54 2.38 9.58
C MET A 68 5.28 3.15 9.97
N ARG A 69 4.45 3.50 8.98
CA ARG A 69 3.14 4.11 9.20
C ARG A 69 2.05 3.21 8.64
N ARG A 70 1.00 2.99 9.44
CA ARG A 70 -0.22 2.35 8.94
C ARG A 70 -1.05 3.41 8.23
N THR A 71 -1.32 3.18 6.96
CA THR A 71 -2.31 3.94 6.20
C THR A 71 -3.60 3.12 6.16
N ARG A 72 -4.71 3.72 6.60
CA ARG A 72 -6.04 3.14 6.47
C ARG A 72 -6.94 4.21 5.89
N PRO A 73 -7.90 3.83 5.03
CA PRO A 73 -8.90 4.78 4.60
C PRO A 73 -9.67 5.29 5.81
N THR A 74 -10.04 6.56 5.77
CA THR A 74 -10.89 7.16 6.80
C THR A 74 -12.33 6.66 6.64
N LEU A 75 -13.15 6.77 7.68
CA LEU A 75 -14.58 6.42 7.57
C LEU A 75 -15.29 7.29 6.51
N GLU A 76 -14.86 8.54 6.35
CA GLU A 76 -15.37 9.44 5.33
C GLU A 76 -15.00 8.97 3.92
N GLU A 77 -13.74 8.59 3.69
CA GLU A 77 -13.30 8.04 2.40
C GLU A 77 -14.07 6.76 2.04
N VAL A 78 -14.27 5.86 3.00
CA VAL A 78 -15.09 4.64 2.79
C VAL A 78 -16.55 5.00 2.51
N PHE A 79 -17.11 5.97 3.22
CA PHE A 79 -18.50 6.42 3.00
C PHE A 79 -18.68 7.05 1.61
N LEU A 80 -17.75 7.92 1.19
CA LEU A 80 -17.76 8.55 -0.12
C LEU A 80 -17.63 7.49 -1.23
N GLU A 81 -16.73 6.52 -1.08
CA GLU A 81 -16.57 5.43 -2.06
C GLU A 81 -17.87 4.62 -2.22
N LEU A 82 -18.52 4.24 -1.11
CA LEU A 82 -19.77 3.47 -1.15
C LEU A 82 -20.91 4.25 -1.81
N THR A 83 -21.07 5.53 -1.48
CA THR A 83 -22.18 6.36 -1.98
C THR A 83 -21.99 6.84 -3.42
N THR A 84 -20.76 7.05 -3.86
CA THR A 84 -20.45 7.38 -5.28
C THR A 84 -20.53 6.16 -6.19
N THR A 85 -20.31 4.95 -5.66
CA THR A 85 -20.48 3.71 -6.43
C THR A 85 -21.96 3.37 -6.65
N GLU A 86 -22.85 3.73 -5.72
CA GLU A 86 -24.29 3.51 -5.85
C GLU A 86 -24.92 4.35 -6.97
N SER A 87 -24.47 5.59 -7.19
CA SER A 87 -25.05 6.49 -8.21
C SER A 87 -24.84 6.01 -9.65
N VAL A 88 -23.82 5.21 -9.92
CA VAL A 88 -23.52 4.72 -11.28
C VAL A 88 -24.50 3.61 -11.72
N ILE A 89 -25.05 2.85 -10.76
CA ILE A 89 -25.94 1.72 -11.07
C ILE A 89 -27.39 2.21 -11.31
N SER A 90 -27.80 3.30 -10.66
CA SER A 90 -29.13 3.89 -10.84
C SER A 90 -29.32 4.59 -12.19
N ASP A 91 -28.26 5.10 -12.83
CA ASP A 91 -28.35 5.83 -14.10
C ASP A 91 -28.34 4.91 -15.34
N ALA A 92 -27.97 3.63 -15.20
CA ALA A 92 -27.88 2.67 -16.31
C ALA A 92 -29.15 1.84 -16.57
N LEU A 93 -30.23 2.06 -15.79
CA LEU A 93 -31.46 1.25 -15.85
C LEU A 93 -32.71 1.99 -16.33
N THR A 94 -32.57 3.10 -17.07
CA THR A 94 -33.69 3.65 -17.86
C THR A 94 -33.62 3.14 -19.30
N PRO A 95 -34.30 2.02 -19.65
CA PRO A 95 -34.58 1.76 -21.04
C PRO A 95 -35.53 2.85 -21.55
N GLU A 96 -35.02 3.55 -22.56
CA GLU A 96 -35.79 4.20 -23.60
C GLU A 96 -37.02 3.38 -24.01
N SER A 97 -38.14 4.08 -24.24
CA SER A 97 -39.43 3.65 -24.82
C SER A 97 -40.52 3.17 -23.85
N ALA A 98 -41.61 3.94 -23.75
CA ALA A 98 -42.81 3.66 -24.55
C ALA A 98 -43.95 4.66 -24.30
N LYS A 99 -44.27 5.39 -25.37
CA LYS A 99 -45.58 5.93 -25.79
C LYS A 99 -46.11 7.24 -25.19
#